data_AF-A0A1H2XKM6-F1
#
_entry.id   AF-A0A1H2XKM6-F1
#
_cell.length_a   1.000
_cell.length_b   1.000
_cell.length_c   1.000
_cell.angle_alpha   90.00
_cell.angle_beta   90.00
_cell.angle_gamma   90.00
#
_symmetry.space_group_name_H-M   'P 1'
#
loop_
_entity.id
_entity.type
_entity.pdbx_description
1 polymer ?
#
loop_
_entity_poly.entity_id
_entity_poly.type
_entity_poly.pdbx_seq_one_letter_code
_entity_poly.pdbx_strand_id
1 'polypeptide(L)'
;MGESEAVLAECVASYLDRNQPTQQDIVNEVEERFSAINAARREAGKPPLPQPSARTVRRRIKALDPFEVEAQRKGIESARRKFGFYEEGLRADYPLQRVEMDEWLIDVASMFGESGALDGLPPEARAMLEVGRRWIYVALDCATRCVLGFRIVATPNTEDAIRTLHLITQDKTALAEAAGCQSRWEQAGGLDILVTDQGSAFAAEHFRMTVVDLGCTYEAPPAGVPKLRARIERLFRTFGQQLAPTLIGRTFGNSVERGDYPSEKWAALTDDELAQIFTLFIVDIYHNTPHSGLKGETPANAWKRLSAEQGLTPPPDANTRRAVFGLPHTRKLDRHGVRVCGINYTCPALQDAFLRGLTGEISLRLDPEDLTHISVCIGHEWVSAQAVPRAVWGLSLDEWQSIVQELRTRFKSEAVLSEEIIRKARKKIRAIDARARQLRRVQPTKVADGALLRAEKQLFLGLRIGPDKTAATGDLDQPKGRKRPGPDDLLGDVIKSNTPVGPAPTGSAATPSTTDEEWDFND
;
A
#
# COMPACT_ATOMS: atom_id res chain seq x y z
N MET A 1 -39.51 -45.93 -22.81
CA MET A 1 -39.98 -45.29 -21.56
C MET A 1 -41.46 -45.01 -21.72
N GLY A 2 -42.29 -45.31 -20.71
CA GLY A 2 -43.73 -45.04 -20.79
C GLY A 2 -44.03 -43.55 -20.82
N GLU A 3 -45.11 -43.16 -21.49
CA GLU A 3 -45.50 -41.75 -21.70
C GLU A 3 -45.66 -40.96 -20.38
N SER A 4 -46.07 -41.64 -19.29
CA SER A 4 -46.11 -41.05 -17.94
C SER A 4 -44.73 -40.71 -17.36
N GLU A 5 -43.70 -41.52 -17.65
CA GLU A 5 -42.33 -41.25 -17.18
C GLU A 5 -41.71 -40.07 -17.96
N ALA A 6 -42.05 -39.89 -19.23
CA ALA A 6 -41.59 -38.74 -20.01
C ALA A 6 -42.15 -37.42 -19.45
N VAL A 7 -43.47 -37.35 -19.20
CA VAL A 7 -44.11 -36.15 -18.61
C VAL A 7 -43.54 -35.85 -17.22
N LEU A 8 -43.33 -36.89 -16.40
CA LEU A 8 -42.73 -36.72 -15.08
C LEU A 8 -41.28 -36.20 -15.17
N ALA A 9 -40.48 -36.70 -16.10
CA ALA A 9 -39.10 -36.25 -16.29
C ALA A 9 -39.03 -34.78 -16.72
N GLU A 10 -39.92 -34.34 -17.61
CA GLU A 10 -40.00 -32.94 -18.05
C GLU A 10 -40.32 -31.98 -16.89
N CYS A 11 -41.33 -32.30 -16.06
CA CYS A 11 -41.65 -31.49 -14.89
C CYS A 11 -40.57 -31.54 -13.81
N VAL A 12 -39.85 -32.66 -13.65
CA VAL A 12 -38.72 -32.69 -12.72
C VAL A 12 -37.56 -31.82 -13.23
N ALA A 13 -37.37 -31.71 -14.54
CA ALA A 13 -36.34 -30.85 -15.12
C ALA A 13 -36.60 -29.35 -14.90
N SER A 14 -37.86 -28.91 -14.77
CA SER A 14 -38.17 -27.51 -14.44
C SER A 14 -37.66 -27.11 -13.05
N TYR A 15 -37.35 -28.08 -12.16
CA TYR A 15 -36.66 -27.80 -10.90
C TYR A 15 -35.26 -27.20 -11.06
N LEU A 16 -34.61 -27.44 -12.20
CA LEU A 16 -33.28 -26.92 -12.52
C LEU A 16 -33.30 -25.44 -12.95
N ASP A 17 -34.49 -24.82 -13.01
CA ASP A 17 -34.64 -23.43 -13.43
C ASP A 17 -33.96 -22.43 -12.49
N ARG A 18 -33.45 -21.35 -13.09
CA ARG A 18 -32.68 -20.30 -12.40
C ARG A 18 -33.52 -19.45 -11.46
N ASN A 19 -34.85 -19.43 -11.62
CA ASN A 19 -35.79 -18.80 -10.71
C ASN A 19 -36.01 -19.62 -9.41
N GLN A 20 -35.38 -20.79 -9.31
CA GLN A 20 -35.36 -21.61 -8.10
C GLN A 20 -36.75 -22.03 -7.58
N PRO A 21 -37.62 -22.65 -8.40
CA PRO A 21 -38.89 -23.18 -7.93
C PRO A 21 -38.71 -24.16 -6.75
N THR A 22 -39.68 -24.17 -5.84
CA THR A 22 -39.66 -25.06 -4.69
C THR A 22 -40.05 -26.48 -5.10
N GLN A 23 -39.73 -27.48 -4.27
CA GLN A 23 -40.19 -28.85 -4.56
C GLN A 23 -41.73 -28.96 -4.54
N GLN A 24 -42.41 -28.05 -3.84
CA GLN A 24 -43.87 -28.03 -3.81
C GLN A 24 -44.44 -27.49 -5.12
N ASP A 25 -43.81 -26.49 -5.72
CA ASP A 25 -44.22 -25.94 -7.02
C ASP A 25 -44.15 -27.03 -8.10
N ILE A 26 -43.09 -27.84 -8.11
CA ILE A 26 -42.96 -28.97 -9.03
C ILE A 26 -44.01 -30.04 -8.79
N VAL A 27 -44.39 -30.30 -7.54
CA VAL A 27 -45.47 -31.25 -7.22
C VAL A 27 -46.81 -30.76 -7.79
N ASN A 28 -47.10 -29.47 -7.62
CA ASN A 28 -48.32 -28.86 -8.16
C ASN A 28 -48.32 -28.88 -9.70
N GLU A 29 -47.18 -28.55 -10.33
CA GLU A 29 -47.01 -28.58 -11.79
C GLU A 29 -47.28 -29.99 -12.35
N VAL A 30 -46.73 -31.02 -11.70
CA VAL A 30 -46.98 -32.42 -12.08
C VAL A 30 -48.45 -32.78 -11.96
N GLU A 31 -49.13 -32.37 -10.89
CA GLU A 31 -50.56 -32.64 -10.68
C GLU A 31 -51.42 -31.98 -11.74
N GLU A 32 -51.19 -30.69 -12.03
CA GLU A 32 -51.91 -29.95 -13.06
C GLU A 32 -51.70 -30.56 -14.45
N ARG A 33 -50.45 -30.89 -14.79
CA ARG A 33 -50.11 -31.42 -16.12
C ARG A 33 -50.69 -32.82 -16.33
N PHE A 34 -50.63 -33.70 -15.33
CA PHE A 34 -51.27 -35.02 -15.41
C PHE A 34 -52.79 -34.93 -15.45
N SER A 35 -53.40 -33.98 -14.73
CA SER A 35 -54.85 -33.73 -14.75
C SER A 35 -55.32 -33.32 -16.15
N ALA A 36 -54.66 -32.32 -16.76
CA ALA A 36 -54.98 -31.85 -18.11
C ALA A 36 -54.81 -32.95 -19.17
N ILE A 37 -53.71 -33.71 -19.09
CA ILE A 37 -53.43 -34.82 -19.99
C ILE A 37 -54.47 -35.95 -19.84
N ASN A 38 -54.90 -36.26 -18.61
CA ASN A 38 -55.91 -37.28 -18.36
C ASN A 38 -57.32 -36.84 -18.76
N ALA A 39 -57.63 -35.55 -18.67
CA ALA A 39 -58.87 -34.98 -19.19
C ALA A 39 -58.96 -35.15 -20.71
N ALA A 40 -57.91 -34.75 -21.44
CA ALA A 40 -57.84 -34.90 -22.90
C ALA A 40 -57.89 -36.39 -23.34
N ARG A 41 -57.24 -37.29 -22.59
CA ARG A 41 -57.34 -38.73 -22.84
C ARG A 41 -58.75 -39.28 -22.66
N ARG A 42 -59.49 -38.79 -21.68
CA ARG A 42 -60.87 -39.22 -21.41
C ARG A 42 -61.80 -38.80 -22.55
N GLU A 43 -61.66 -37.59 -23.07
CA GLU A 43 -62.39 -37.12 -24.25
C GLU A 43 -62.08 -37.96 -25.49
N ALA A 44 -60.83 -38.42 -25.62
CA ALA A 44 -60.38 -39.29 -26.71
C ALA A 44 -60.66 -40.80 -26.47
N GLY A 45 -61.39 -41.18 -25.41
CA GLY A 45 -61.73 -42.58 -25.09
C GLY A 45 -60.53 -43.47 -24.69
N LYS A 46 -59.39 -42.88 -24.29
CA LYS A 46 -58.17 -43.59 -23.88
C LYS A 46 -58.10 -43.76 -22.35
N PRO A 47 -57.45 -44.83 -21.85
CA PRO A 47 -57.26 -45.01 -20.41
C PRO A 47 -56.36 -43.91 -19.83
N PRO A 48 -56.61 -43.44 -18.58
CA PRO A 48 -55.81 -42.40 -17.95
C PRO A 48 -54.39 -42.90 -17.62
N LEU A 49 -53.43 -41.98 -17.64
CA LEU A 49 -52.08 -42.24 -17.15
C LEU A 49 -52.06 -42.29 -15.61
N PRO A 50 -51.23 -43.19 -15.03
CA PRO A 50 -51.05 -43.26 -13.60
C PRO A 50 -50.34 -41.99 -13.09
N GLN A 51 -51.01 -41.25 -12.22
CA GLN A 51 -50.45 -40.02 -11.65
C GLN A 51 -49.45 -40.36 -10.53
N PRO A 52 -48.21 -39.84 -10.60
CA PRO A 52 -47.22 -40.07 -9.57
C PRO A 52 -47.57 -39.32 -8.28
N SER A 53 -47.32 -39.95 -7.13
CA SER A 53 -47.51 -39.28 -5.84
C SER A 53 -46.47 -38.19 -5.61
N ALA A 54 -46.79 -37.19 -4.78
CA ALA A 54 -45.84 -36.15 -4.36
C ALA A 54 -44.52 -36.73 -3.80
N ARG A 55 -44.60 -37.88 -3.11
CA ARG A 55 -43.42 -38.62 -2.63
C ARG A 55 -42.54 -39.12 -3.78
N THR A 56 -43.14 -39.55 -4.88
CA THR A 56 -42.44 -39.99 -6.09
C THR A 56 -41.72 -38.82 -6.76
N VAL A 57 -42.38 -37.66 -6.88
CA VAL A 57 -41.80 -36.43 -7.44
C VAL A 57 -40.58 -35.98 -6.61
N ARG A 58 -40.75 -35.84 -5.28
CA ARG A 58 -39.63 -35.46 -4.39
C ARG A 58 -38.46 -36.45 -4.43
N ARG A 59 -38.75 -37.75 -4.57
CA ARG A 59 -37.71 -38.78 -4.76
C ARG A 59 -36.94 -38.58 -6.06
N ARG A 60 -37.61 -38.22 -7.16
CA ARG A 60 -36.96 -37.94 -8.44
C ARG A 60 -36.13 -36.66 -8.40
N ILE A 61 -36.63 -35.60 -7.77
CA ILE A 61 -35.85 -34.37 -7.54
C ILE A 61 -34.59 -34.67 -6.73
N LYS A 62 -34.70 -35.48 -5.67
CA LYS A 62 -33.53 -35.89 -4.86
C LYS A 62 -32.53 -36.77 -5.61
N ALA A 63 -32.97 -37.44 -6.68
CA ALA A 63 -32.11 -38.27 -7.53
C ALA A 63 -31.37 -37.47 -8.61
N LEU A 64 -31.67 -36.18 -8.79
CA LEU A 64 -30.89 -35.29 -9.65
C LEU A 64 -29.47 -35.15 -9.11
N ASP A 65 -28.51 -34.97 -10.00
CA ASP A 65 -27.11 -34.77 -9.63
C ASP A 65 -26.96 -33.45 -8.82
N PRO A 66 -26.42 -33.49 -7.59
CA PRO A 66 -26.30 -32.30 -6.75
C PRO A 66 -25.44 -31.18 -7.35
N PHE A 67 -24.42 -31.52 -8.15
CA PHE A 67 -23.58 -30.56 -8.85
C PHE A 67 -24.37 -29.88 -9.96
N GLU A 68 -25.09 -30.64 -10.78
CA GLU A 68 -25.93 -30.11 -11.86
C GLU A 68 -27.04 -29.19 -11.31
N VAL A 69 -27.69 -29.59 -10.21
CA VAL A 69 -28.72 -28.77 -9.54
C VAL A 69 -28.15 -27.43 -9.10
N GLU A 70 -26.97 -27.41 -8.47
CA GLU A 70 -26.35 -26.15 -8.04
C GLU A 70 -25.85 -25.32 -9.23
N ALA A 71 -25.32 -25.97 -10.27
CA ALA A 71 -24.78 -25.31 -11.46
C ALA A 71 -25.88 -24.62 -12.28
N GLN A 72 -27.02 -25.28 -12.48
CA GLN A 72 -28.15 -24.73 -13.23
C GLN A 72 -28.89 -23.64 -12.43
N ARG A 73 -29.11 -23.87 -11.12
CA ARG A 73 -29.90 -22.95 -10.30
C ARG A 73 -29.14 -21.73 -9.80
N LYS A 74 -27.83 -21.85 -9.56
CA LYS A 74 -26.99 -20.77 -8.98
C LYS A 74 -25.73 -20.45 -9.79
N GLY A 75 -25.49 -21.16 -10.89
CA GLY A 75 -24.35 -20.96 -11.75
C GLY A 75 -23.19 -21.92 -11.46
N ILE A 76 -22.40 -22.19 -12.50
CA ILE A 76 -21.25 -23.10 -12.48
C ILE A 76 -20.22 -22.72 -11.41
N GLU A 77 -20.00 -21.42 -11.16
CA GLU A 77 -19.09 -20.94 -10.12
C GLU A 77 -19.55 -21.29 -8.69
N SER A 78 -20.87 -21.27 -8.42
CA SER A 78 -21.43 -21.72 -7.14
C SER A 78 -21.22 -23.22 -6.94
N ALA A 79 -21.45 -24.00 -8.00
CA ALA A 79 -21.24 -25.45 -7.99
C ALA A 79 -19.76 -25.82 -7.80
N ARG A 80 -18.84 -25.17 -8.51
CA ARG A 80 -17.38 -25.34 -8.32
C ARG A 80 -16.94 -25.04 -6.90
N ARG A 81 -17.50 -24.02 -6.25
CA ARG A 81 -17.20 -23.68 -4.85
C ARG A 81 -17.73 -24.71 -3.87
N LYS A 82 -18.94 -25.22 -4.10
CA LYS A 82 -19.63 -26.15 -3.19
C LYS A 82 -19.12 -27.59 -3.31
N PHE A 83 -18.77 -28.02 -4.52
CA PHE A 83 -18.41 -29.41 -4.84
C PHE A 83 -16.96 -29.61 -5.28
N GLY A 84 -16.19 -28.53 -5.46
CA GLY A 84 -14.78 -28.66 -5.80
C GLY A 84 -14.01 -29.35 -4.68
N PHE A 85 -13.23 -30.38 -5.03
CA PHE A 85 -12.38 -31.12 -4.08
C PHE A 85 -11.53 -30.17 -3.23
N TYR A 86 -11.45 -30.44 -1.93
CA TYR A 86 -10.48 -29.84 -1.03
C TYR A 86 -9.13 -30.51 -1.28
N GLU A 87 -8.51 -30.24 -2.42
CA GLU A 87 -7.07 -30.46 -2.53
C GLU A 87 -6.42 -29.53 -1.51
N GLU A 88 -5.59 -30.08 -0.62
CA GLU A 88 -4.82 -29.31 0.34
C GLU A 88 -4.06 -28.23 -0.45
N GLY A 89 -4.51 -26.97 -0.37
CA GLY A 89 -3.90 -25.88 -1.14
C GLY A 89 -2.40 -25.85 -0.91
N LEU A 90 -1.63 -25.49 -1.96
CA LEU A 90 -0.16 -25.55 -2.01
C LEU A 90 0.48 -25.35 -0.63
N ARG A 91 0.98 -26.46 -0.06
CA ARG A 91 1.63 -26.44 1.26
C ARG A 91 2.94 -25.65 1.17
N ALA A 92 3.18 -24.89 2.22
CA ALA A 92 4.50 -24.33 2.50
C ALA A 92 5.02 -25.07 3.72
N ASP A 93 6.21 -25.63 3.61
CA ASP A 93 6.84 -26.56 4.55
C ASP A 93 7.81 -25.84 5.50
N TYR A 94 8.39 -24.71 5.07
CA TYR A 94 9.31 -23.90 5.86
C TYR A 94 9.00 -22.40 5.74
N PRO A 95 9.45 -21.57 6.69
CA PRO A 95 9.17 -20.13 6.68
C PRO A 95 9.81 -19.48 5.44
N LEU A 96 9.14 -18.48 4.88
CA LEU A 96 9.54 -17.71 3.70
C LEU A 96 9.60 -18.48 2.36
N GLN A 97 9.28 -19.79 2.37
CA GLN A 97 9.12 -20.56 1.12
C GLN A 97 8.04 -19.96 0.22
N ARG A 98 6.91 -19.57 0.82
CA ARG A 98 5.78 -18.98 0.11
C ARG A 98 5.17 -17.87 0.95
N VAL A 99 5.19 -16.67 0.39
CA VAL A 99 4.57 -15.49 1.00
C VAL A 99 3.39 -15.06 0.15
N GLU A 100 2.23 -14.90 0.77
CA GLU A 100 1.06 -14.28 0.14
C GLU A 100 1.08 -12.79 0.48
N MET A 101 1.00 -11.92 -0.53
CA MET A 101 0.89 -10.48 -0.36
C MET A 101 -0.38 -9.96 -1.07
N ASP A 102 -1.08 -9.06 -0.39
CA ASP A 102 -2.37 -8.54 -0.83
C ASP A 102 -2.65 -7.17 -0.20
N GLU A 103 -3.57 -6.42 -0.79
CA GLU A 103 -4.14 -5.20 -0.20
C GLU A 103 -5.56 -5.41 0.33
N TRP A 104 -5.89 -4.69 1.39
CA TRP A 104 -7.25 -4.64 1.94
C TRP A 104 -7.67 -3.21 2.24
N LEU A 105 -8.90 -2.84 1.88
CA LEU A 105 -9.49 -1.57 2.27
C LEU A 105 -9.98 -1.66 3.72
N ILE A 106 -9.40 -0.85 4.59
CA ILE A 106 -9.75 -0.81 6.01
C ILE A 106 -11.15 -0.18 6.18
N ASP A 107 -12.03 -0.89 6.87
CA ASP A 107 -13.40 -0.45 7.22
C ASP A 107 -13.46 0.60 8.35
N VAL A 108 -12.51 1.54 8.39
CA VAL A 108 -12.42 2.61 9.40
C VAL A 108 -12.08 3.93 8.71
N ALA A 109 -12.83 4.98 9.06
CA ALA A 109 -12.52 6.34 8.61
C ALA A 109 -11.33 6.87 9.44
N SER A 110 -10.26 7.28 8.76
CA SER A 110 -9.05 7.84 9.38
C SER A 110 -8.80 9.27 8.88
N MET A 111 -8.35 10.14 9.79
CA MET A 111 -7.94 11.50 9.47
C MET A 111 -6.57 11.48 8.80
N PHE A 112 -6.38 12.19 7.69
CA PHE A 112 -5.04 12.37 7.12
C PHE A 112 -4.22 13.32 8.01
N GLY A 113 -3.15 12.82 8.65
CA GLY A 113 -2.27 13.65 9.46
C GLY A 113 -1.34 12.88 10.40
N GLU A 114 -0.25 13.55 10.80
CA GLU A 114 0.68 13.07 11.84
C GLU A 114 0.18 13.53 13.22
N SER A 115 0.15 12.64 14.22
CA SER A 115 -0.34 12.90 15.57
C SER A 115 0.23 14.19 16.16
N GLY A 116 1.54 14.43 15.99
CA GLY A 116 2.22 15.60 16.53
C GLY A 116 1.82 16.95 15.89
N ALA A 117 1.27 16.95 14.67
CA ALA A 117 0.75 18.16 14.04
C ALA A 117 -0.70 18.48 14.45
N LEU A 118 -1.38 17.51 15.08
CA LEU A 118 -2.81 17.56 15.38
C LEU A 118 -3.11 17.87 16.85
N ASP A 119 -2.15 17.64 17.75
CA ASP A 119 -2.28 17.89 19.19
C ASP A 119 -2.51 19.38 19.53
N GLY A 120 -2.11 20.30 18.65
CA GLY A 120 -2.32 21.75 18.79
C GLY A 120 -3.52 22.32 18.03
N LEU A 121 -4.25 21.51 17.25
CA LEU A 121 -5.34 22.01 16.41
C LEU A 121 -6.68 22.01 17.15
N PRO A 122 -7.46 23.11 17.07
CA PRO A 122 -8.81 23.15 17.59
C PRO A 122 -9.69 22.09 16.88
N PRO A 123 -10.74 21.56 17.53
CA PRO A 123 -11.62 20.53 16.96
C PRO A 123 -12.16 20.86 15.57
N GLU A 124 -12.43 22.14 15.30
CA GLU A 124 -12.89 22.63 13.99
C GLU A 124 -11.83 22.52 12.89
N ALA A 125 -10.55 22.72 13.23
CA ALA A 125 -9.43 22.53 12.29
C ALA A 125 -9.15 21.04 12.04
N ARG A 126 -9.41 20.16 13.02
CA ARG A 126 -9.37 18.70 12.83
C ARG A 126 -10.46 18.23 11.87
N ALA A 127 -11.64 18.85 11.89
CA ALA A 127 -12.73 18.56 10.96
C ALA A 127 -12.47 19.02 9.51
N MET A 128 -11.47 19.89 9.29
CA MET A 128 -11.01 20.29 7.95
C MET A 128 -9.96 19.35 7.35
N LEU A 129 -9.42 18.40 8.14
CA LEU A 129 -8.56 17.36 7.60
C LEU A 129 -9.41 16.45 6.72
N GLU A 130 -8.86 16.07 5.57
CA GLU A 130 -9.52 15.08 4.73
C GLU A 130 -9.81 13.83 5.61
N VAL A 131 -11.01 13.27 5.47
CA VAL A 131 -11.40 12.03 6.14
C VAL A 131 -11.54 10.99 5.06
N GLY A 132 -10.80 9.89 5.18
CA GLY A 132 -10.77 8.87 4.14
C GLY A 132 -10.53 7.48 4.69
N ARG A 133 -10.95 6.48 3.93
CA ARG A 133 -10.56 5.10 4.20
C ARG A 133 -9.08 4.91 3.84
N ARG A 134 -8.43 3.95 4.51
CA ARG A 134 -7.05 3.56 4.21
C ARG A 134 -7.01 2.18 3.62
N TRP A 135 -6.02 1.94 2.78
CA TRP A 135 -5.65 0.62 2.34
C TRP A 135 -4.50 0.11 3.18
N ILE A 136 -4.40 -1.20 3.35
CA ILE A 136 -3.27 -1.85 3.98
C ILE A 136 -2.73 -2.94 3.08
N TYR A 137 -1.45 -2.85 2.71
CA TYR A 137 -0.71 -3.97 2.16
C TYR A 137 -0.25 -4.87 3.28
N VAL A 138 -0.35 -6.19 3.11
CA VAL A 138 0.09 -7.16 4.12
C VAL A 138 0.81 -8.31 3.43
N ALA A 139 1.94 -8.72 4.00
CA ALA A 139 2.67 -9.92 3.59
C ALA A 139 2.52 -11.01 4.67
N LEU A 140 2.04 -12.19 4.28
CA LEU A 140 1.75 -13.31 5.17
C LEU A 140 2.56 -14.54 4.80
N ASP A 141 3.28 -15.10 5.76
CA ASP A 141 3.98 -16.36 5.61
C ASP A 141 3.00 -17.55 5.57
N CYS A 142 3.11 -18.38 4.53
CA CYS A 142 2.18 -19.49 4.33
C CYS A 142 2.41 -20.68 5.25
N ALA A 143 3.62 -20.89 5.76
CA ALA A 143 3.96 -22.03 6.60
C ALA A 143 3.59 -21.77 8.06
N THR A 144 3.92 -20.58 8.55
CA THR A 144 3.81 -20.18 9.96
C THR A 144 2.60 -19.31 10.25
N ARG A 145 1.94 -18.74 9.23
CA ARG A 145 0.90 -17.69 9.39
C ARG A 145 1.43 -16.41 10.02
N CYS A 146 2.74 -16.21 10.17
CA CYS A 146 3.26 -14.93 10.63
C CYS A 146 3.07 -13.85 9.58
N VAL A 147 2.56 -12.70 10.00
CA VAL A 147 2.64 -11.47 9.21
C VAL A 147 4.09 -10.99 9.17
N LEU A 148 4.64 -10.85 7.97
CA LEU A 148 6.04 -10.48 7.69
C LEU A 148 6.24 -8.98 7.52
N GLY A 149 5.16 -8.24 7.29
CA GLY A 149 5.17 -6.80 7.14
C GLY A 149 3.79 -6.30 6.73
N PHE A 150 3.51 -5.04 7.01
CA PHE A 150 2.34 -4.35 6.45
C PHE A 150 2.67 -2.90 6.15
N ARG A 151 1.86 -2.24 5.33
CA ARG A 151 1.95 -0.80 5.10
C ARG A 151 0.58 -0.20 4.87
N ILE A 152 0.27 0.87 5.59
CA ILE A 152 -0.97 1.62 5.48
C ILE A 152 -0.76 2.73 4.44
N VAL A 153 -1.69 2.87 3.50
CA VAL A 153 -1.62 3.84 2.41
C VAL A 153 -2.96 4.50 2.16
N ALA A 154 -2.94 5.73 1.63
CA ALA A 154 -4.14 6.43 1.22
C ALA A 154 -4.78 5.75 -0.01
N THR A 155 -3.95 5.41 -1.00
CA THR A 155 -4.35 4.73 -2.23
C THR A 155 -3.31 3.67 -2.60
N PRO A 156 -3.72 2.48 -3.10
CA PRO A 156 -2.79 1.44 -3.53
C PRO A 156 -1.92 1.95 -4.67
N ASN A 157 -0.61 1.76 -4.54
CA ASN A 157 0.37 2.04 -5.58
C ASN A 157 1.53 1.04 -5.50
N THR A 158 2.30 0.95 -6.59
CA THR A 158 3.42 0.02 -6.74
C THR A 158 4.57 0.29 -5.79
N GLU A 159 4.89 1.55 -5.48
CA GLU A 159 6.02 1.88 -4.60
C GLU A 159 5.76 1.38 -3.18
N ASP A 160 4.57 1.59 -2.64
CA ASP A 160 4.23 1.10 -1.30
C ASP A 160 4.13 -0.43 -1.23
N ALA A 161 3.75 -1.10 -2.33
CA ALA A 161 3.85 -2.56 -2.44
C ALA A 161 5.32 -3.02 -2.37
N ILE A 162 6.23 -2.36 -3.10
CA ILE A 162 7.68 -2.62 -3.03
C ILE A 162 8.23 -2.37 -1.63
N ARG A 163 7.79 -1.30 -0.95
CA ARG A 163 8.19 -1.00 0.43
C ARG A 163 7.67 -2.05 1.42
N THR A 164 6.51 -2.63 1.16
CA THR A 164 5.98 -3.74 1.97
C THR A 164 6.80 -5.02 1.78
N LEU A 165 7.20 -5.31 0.53
CA LEU A 165 8.15 -6.38 0.21
C LEU A 165 9.51 -6.15 0.90
N HIS A 166 10.00 -4.90 0.97
CA HIS A 166 11.24 -4.56 1.68
C HIS A 166 11.17 -4.94 3.18
N LEU A 167 10.04 -4.69 3.85
CA LEU A 167 9.86 -5.01 5.28
C LEU A 167 9.99 -6.51 5.59
N ILE A 168 9.72 -7.40 4.62
CA ILE A 168 9.91 -8.84 4.77
C ILE A 168 11.39 -9.17 5.03
N THR A 169 12.29 -8.39 4.42
CA THR A 169 13.74 -8.61 4.51
C THR A 169 14.38 -8.00 5.75
N GLN A 170 13.61 -7.32 6.60
CA GLN A 170 14.11 -6.54 7.74
C GLN A 170 13.54 -7.04 9.07
N ASP A 171 14.36 -7.05 10.11
CA ASP A 171 13.88 -7.17 11.49
C ASP A 171 13.03 -5.94 11.85
N LYS A 172 11.80 -6.17 12.32
CA LYS A 172 10.83 -5.13 12.66
C LYS A 172 10.69 -4.95 14.18
N THR A 173 11.59 -5.51 14.98
CA THR A 173 11.56 -5.39 16.44
C THR A 173 11.59 -3.95 16.90
N ALA A 174 12.43 -3.09 16.31
CA ALA A 174 12.44 -1.65 16.64
C ALA A 174 11.10 -0.95 16.33
N LEU A 175 10.36 -1.45 15.33
CA LEU A 175 9.02 -0.96 15.00
C LEU A 175 7.99 -1.42 16.02
N ALA A 176 8.04 -2.70 16.43
CA ALA A 176 7.19 -3.23 17.48
C ALA A 176 7.42 -2.49 18.82
N GLU A 177 8.67 -2.26 19.21
CA GLU A 177 9.02 -1.48 20.40
C GLU A 177 8.48 -0.04 20.32
N ALA A 178 8.60 0.60 19.16
CA ALA A 178 8.06 1.95 18.95
C ALA A 178 6.53 2.00 18.99
N ALA A 179 5.83 0.92 18.60
CA ALA A 179 4.39 0.80 18.78
C ALA A 179 3.97 0.49 20.23
N GLY A 180 4.92 0.13 21.10
CA GLY A 180 4.67 -0.27 22.48
C GLY A 180 4.32 -1.75 22.65
N CYS A 181 4.71 -2.60 21.70
CA CYS A 181 4.51 -4.04 21.80
C CYS A 181 5.36 -4.66 22.90
N GLN A 182 4.87 -5.75 23.48
CA GLN A 182 5.63 -6.57 24.44
C GLN A 182 6.46 -7.65 23.74
N SER A 183 5.97 -8.15 22.61
CA SER A 183 6.63 -9.18 21.81
C SER A 183 7.54 -8.55 20.74
N ARG A 184 8.55 -9.31 20.32
CA ARG A 184 9.43 -8.92 19.21
C ARG A 184 8.80 -9.25 17.87
N TRP A 185 9.11 -8.46 16.84
CA TRP A 185 8.71 -8.72 15.46
C TRP A 185 9.93 -9.06 14.60
N GLU A 186 10.53 -10.21 14.90
CA GLU A 186 11.81 -10.67 14.36
C GLU A 186 11.67 -11.49 13.06
N GLN A 187 10.45 -11.76 12.60
CA GLN A 187 10.22 -12.58 11.40
C GLN A 187 10.72 -11.87 10.14
N ALA A 188 11.88 -12.29 9.64
CA ALA A 188 12.53 -11.73 8.46
C ALA A 188 13.45 -12.76 7.78
N GLY A 189 13.73 -12.54 6.49
CA GLY A 189 14.70 -13.35 5.74
C GLY A 189 14.58 -13.16 4.23
N GLY A 190 15.23 -14.05 3.48
CA GLY A 190 15.04 -14.19 2.03
C GLY A 190 13.80 -15.03 1.74
N LEU A 191 13.01 -14.63 0.74
CA LEU A 191 11.80 -15.34 0.32
C LEU A 191 12.02 -16.07 -1.02
N ASP A 192 11.39 -17.22 -1.20
CA ASP A 192 11.54 -18.00 -2.43
C ASP A 192 10.42 -17.68 -3.43
N ILE A 193 9.17 -17.69 -2.96
CA ILE A 193 7.99 -17.48 -3.81
C ILE A 193 7.12 -16.38 -3.22
N LEU A 194 6.87 -15.33 -4.01
CA LEU A 194 5.91 -14.28 -3.68
C LEU A 194 4.64 -14.46 -4.51
N VAL A 195 3.51 -14.51 -3.83
CA VAL A 195 2.20 -14.72 -4.44
C VAL A 195 1.33 -13.50 -4.22
N THR A 196 0.89 -12.89 -5.31
CA THR A 196 -0.03 -11.75 -5.29
C THR A 196 -1.24 -12.03 -6.18
N ASP A 197 -2.25 -11.16 -6.17
CA ASP A 197 -3.19 -11.12 -7.28
C ASP A 197 -2.62 -10.33 -8.46
N GLN A 198 -3.48 -10.17 -9.46
CA GLN A 198 -3.26 -9.35 -10.65
C GLN A 198 -3.68 -7.88 -10.42
N GLY A 199 -3.74 -7.43 -9.16
CA GLY A 199 -3.95 -6.04 -8.81
C GLY A 199 -2.91 -5.15 -9.48
N SER A 200 -3.31 -3.94 -9.88
CA SER A 200 -2.48 -3.06 -10.72
C SER A 200 -1.10 -2.76 -10.11
N ALA A 201 -1.01 -2.66 -8.78
CA ALA A 201 0.23 -2.42 -8.06
C ALA A 201 1.23 -3.58 -8.22
N PHE A 202 0.77 -4.84 -8.17
CA PHE A 202 1.61 -6.04 -8.29
C PHE A 202 1.84 -6.47 -9.74
N ALA A 203 0.90 -6.14 -10.63
CA ALA A 203 1.03 -6.42 -12.05
C ALA A 203 2.04 -5.48 -12.76
N ALA A 204 2.39 -4.36 -12.12
CA ALA A 204 3.36 -3.40 -12.63
C ALA A 204 4.74 -4.03 -12.87
N GLU A 205 5.38 -3.66 -13.97
CA GLU A 205 6.72 -4.15 -14.35
C GLU A 205 7.74 -3.88 -13.25
N HIS A 206 7.72 -2.67 -12.66
CA HIS A 206 8.64 -2.30 -11.58
C HIS A 206 8.56 -3.27 -10.40
N PHE A 207 7.35 -3.66 -9.96
CA PHE A 207 7.16 -4.62 -8.88
C PHE A 207 7.75 -5.98 -9.23
N ARG A 208 7.43 -6.51 -10.41
CA ARG A 208 7.90 -7.82 -10.86
C ARG A 208 9.42 -7.87 -11.00
N MET A 209 10.02 -6.80 -11.52
CA MET A 209 11.48 -6.67 -11.60
C MET A 209 12.12 -6.65 -10.21
N THR A 210 11.55 -5.92 -9.24
CA THR A 210 12.02 -5.96 -7.85
C THR A 210 12.00 -7.38 -7.26
N VAL A 211 10.94 -8.15 -7.51
CA VAL A 211 10.83 -9.55 -7.04
C VAL A 211 11.92 -10.42 -7.65
N VAL A 212 12.17 -10.27 -8.96
CA VAL A 212 13.24 -11.00 -9.67
C VAL A 212 14.62 -10.59 -9.19
N ASP A 213 14.86 -9.30 -8.96
CA ASP A 213 16.15 -8.78 -8.47
C ASP A 213 16.48 -9.26 -7.05
N LEU A 214 15.48 -9.67 -6.26
CA LEU A 214 15.66 -10.35 -4.97
C LEU A 214 16.01 -11.83 -5.10
N GLY A 215 15.96 -12.39 -6.32
CA GLY A 215 16.08 -13.82 -6.56
C GLY A 215 14.80 -14.60 -6.27
N CYS A 216 13.65 -13.94 -6.18
CA CYS A 216 12.38 -14.55 -5.83
C CYS A 216 11.55 -14.89 -7.07
N THR A 217 10.74 -15.94 -6.97
CA THR A 217 9.76 -16.31 -8.00
C THR A 217 8.47 -15.54 -7.77
N TYR A 218 8.02 -14.81 -8.79
CA TYR A 218 6.71 -14.16 -8.78
C TYR A 218 5.63 -15.10 -9.30
N GLU A 219 4.62 -15.37 -8.49
CA GLU A 219 3.43 -16.13 -8.86
C GLU A 219 2.18 -15.27 -8.77
N ALA A 220 1.45 -15.16 -9.88
CA ALA A 220 0.12 -14.55 -9.89
C ALA A 220 -0.88 -15.56 -10.46
N PRO A 221 -1.65 -16.26 -9.61
CA PRO A 221 -2.58 -17.27 -10.08
C PRO A 221 -3.63 -16.67 -11.02
N PRO A 222 -4.16 -17.45 -11.99
CA PRO A 222 -5.22 -16.98 -12.86
C PRO A 222 -6.42 -16.46 -12.06
N ALA A 223 -7.02 -15.36 -12.54
CA ALA A 223 -8.22 -14.80 -11.95
C ALA A 223 -9.32 -15.88 -11.85
N GLY A 224 -9.89 -16.07 -10.65
CA GLY A 224 -10.94 -17.07 -10.42
C GLY A 224 -10.49 -18.37 -9.76
N VAL A 225 -9.26 -18.46 -9.21
CA VAL A 225 -8.87 -19.55 -8.29
C VAL A 225 -8.64 -19.03 -6.85
N PRO A 226 -9.70 -18.71 -6.09
CA PRO A 226 -9.59 -18.15 -4.72
C PRO A 226 -8.76 -19.02 -3.76
N LYS A 227 -8.66 -20.33 -4.05
CA LYS A 227 -8.00 -21.31 -3.17
C LYS A 227 -6.51 -21.04 -2.95
N LEU A 228 -5.84 -20.34 -3.88
CA LEU A 228 -4.39 -20.12 -3.84
C LEU A 228 -3.96 -18.94 -2.95
N ARG A 229 -4.93 -18.13 -2.47
CA ARG A 229 -4.73 -16.97 -1.57
C ARG A 229 -5.64 -17.01 -0.33
N ALA A 230 -6.23 -18.18 -0.04
CA ALA A 230 -7.23 -18.32 1.01
C ALA A 230 -6.71 -17.99 2.42
N ARG A 231 -5.39 -17.89 2.63
CA ARG A 231 -4.78 -17.64 3.94
C ARG A 231 -4.76 -16.15 4.23
N ILE A 232 -4.32 -15.32 3.28
CA ILE A 232 -4.36 -13.86 3.44
C ILE A 232 -5.80 -13.33 3.47
N GLU A 233 -6.72 -13.89 2.68
CA GLU A 233 -8.15 -13.56 2.77
C GLU A 233 -8.72 -13.85 4.17
N ARG A 234 -8.30 -14.97 4.79
CA ARG A 234 -8.70 -15.32 6.15
C ARG A 234 -8.11 -14.36 7.18
N LEU A 235 -6.87 -13.89 6.98
CA LEU A 235 -6.27 -12.88 7.83
C LEU A 235 -7.06 -11.57 7.79
N PHE A 236 -7.45 -11.08 6.60
CA PHE A 236 -8.27 -9.87 6.48
C PHE A 236 -9.62 -10.02 7.15
N ARG A 237 -10.24 -11.20 7.05
CA ARG A 237 -11.45 -11.50 7.82
C ARG A 237 -11.20 -11.44 9.33
N THR A 238 -10.05 -11.91 9.82
CA THR A 238 -9.66 -11.76 11.23
C THR A 238 -9.53 -10.29 11.62
N PHE A 239 -8.91 -9.44 10.78
CA PHE A 239 -8.87 -8.00 11.04
C PHE A 239 -10.27 -7.39 11.10
N GLY A 240 -11.15 -7.69 10.13
CA GLY A 240 -12.52 -7.19 10.12
C GLY A 240 -13.38 -7.68 11.30
N GLN A 241 -13.13 -8.89 11.81
CA GLN A 241 -13.93 -9.49 12.88
C GLN A 241 -13.42 -9.19 14.29
N GLN A 242 -12.09 -9.06 14.48
CA GLN A 242 -11.49 -8.91 15.81
C GLN A 242 -10.96 -7.50 16.05
N LEU A 243 -10.39 -6.86 15.04
CA LEU A 243 -9.78 -5.53 15.18
C LEU A 243 -10.79 -4.42 14.86
N ALA A 244 -11.49 -4.48 13.73
CA ALA A 244 -12.41 -3.41 13.33
C ALA A 244 -13.50 -3.07 14.37
N PRO A 245 -14.07 -4.02 15.15
CA PRO A 245 -15.04 -3.70 16.19
C PRO A 245 -14.47 -2.94 17.40
N THR A 246 -13.16 -2.93 17.61
CA THR A 246 -12.52 -2.23 18.73
C THR A 246 -12.11 -0.79 18.37
N LEU A 247 -12.26 -0.39 17.11
CA LEU A 247 -11.86 0.92 16.59
C LEU A 247 -13.04 1.92 16.60
N ILE A 248 -12.76 3.15 17.01
CA ILE A 248 -13.68 4.29 16.95
C ILE A 248 -13.74 4.80 15.49
N GLY A 249 -14.92 5.15 14.97
CA GLY A 249 -15.07 5.65 13.58
C GLY A 249 -15.25 4.56 12.51
N ARG A 250 -15.69 3.36 12.91
CA ARG A 250 -15.96 2.24 12.00
C ARG A 250 -16.98 2.63 10.92
N THR A 251 -16.64 2.34 9.66
CA THR A 251 -17.61 2.37 8.56
C THR A 251 -18.13 0.95 8.36
N PHE A 252 -19.42 0.71 8.54
CA PHE A 252 -19.98 -0.61 8.27
C PHE A 252 -19.82 -0.96 6.78
N GLY A 253 -19.39 -2.19 6.47
CA GLY A 253 -19.15 -2.65 5.10
C GLY A 253 -20.42 -2.77 4.25
N ASN A 254 -21.60 -2.60 4.85
CA ASN A 254 -22.89 -2.65 4.19
C ASN A 254 -23.69 -1.36 4.46
N SER A 255 -24.26 -0.76 3.42
CA SER A 255 -25.06 0.48 3.50
C SER A 255 -26.27 0.35 4.42
N VAL A 256 -26.80 -0.87 4.59
CA VAL A 256 -27.93 -1.20 5.46
C VAL A 256 -27.53 -1.24 6.94
N GLU A 257 -26.31 -1.67 7.26
CA GLU A 257 -25.78 -1.67 8.65
C GLU A 257 -25.37 -0.27 9.11
N ARG A 258 -25.11 0.65 8.17
CA ARG A 258 -24.62 2.00 8.47
C ARG A 258 -25.65 2.89 9.16
N GLY A 259 -26.95 2.71 8.90
CA GLY A 259 -28.02 3.55 9.45
C GLY A 259 -27.71 5.06 9.34
N ASP A 260 -28.04 5.82 10.39
CA ASP A 260 -27.74 7.25 10.55
C ASP A 260 -26.38 7.52 11.21
N TYR A 261 -25.48 6.53 11.32
CA TYR A 261 -24.23 6.68 12.07
C TYR A 261 -23.22 7.57 11.30
N PRO A 262 -22.87 8.78 11.78
CA PRO A 262 -22.02 9.71 11.05
C PRO A 262 -20.55 9.38 11.28
N SER A 263 -20.11 8.22 10.78
CA SER A 263 -18.71 7.74 10.87
C SER A 263 -17.66 8.79 10.44
N GLU A 264 -17.99 9.63 9.46
CA GLU A 264 -17.14 10.72 8.97
C GLU A 264 -17.00 11.89 9.98
N LYS A 265 -18.01 12.14 10.83
CA LYS A 265 -17.94 13.17 11.90
C LYS A 265 -17.18 12.70 13.15
N TRP A 266 -16.93 11.40 13.25
CA TRP A 266 -16.25 10.75 14.37
C TRP A 266 -14.91 10.11 13.97
N ALA A 267 -14.34 10.54 12.83
CA ALA A 267 -13.00 10.14 12.42
C ALA A 267 -12.00 10.56 13.51
N ALA A 268 -11.56 9.60 14.32
CA ALA A 268 -10.79 9.86 15.53
C ALA A 268 -9.33 9.41 15.42
N LEU A 269 -9.00 8.56 14.44
CA LEU A 269 -7.69 7.92 14.34
C LEU A 269 -6.84 8.52 13.22
N THR A 270 -5.63 8.94 13.59
CA THR A 270 -4.54 9.36 12.71
C THR A 270 -3.83 8.17 12.08
N ASP A 271 -3.03 8.39 11.04
CA ASP A 271 -2.23 7.34 10.41
C ASP A 271 -1.20 6.73 11.37
N ASP A 272 -0.66 7.54 12.28
CA ASP A 272 0.24 7.11 13.36
C ASP A 272 -0.43 6.13 14.32
N GLU A 273 -1.63 6.47 14.78
CA GLU A 273 -2.42 5.62 15.68
C GLU A 273 -2.85 4.33 14.97
N LEU A 274 -3.26 4.42 13.71
CA LEU A 274 -3.62 3.23 12.91
C LEU A 274 -2.42 2.28 12.80
N ALA A 275 -1.24 2.80 12.44
CA ALA A 275 0.01 2.04 12.39
C ALA A 275 0.34 1.38 13.74
N GLN A 276 0.20 2.13 14.84
CA GLN A 276 0.44 1.60 16.18
C GLN A 276 -0.55 0.47 16.53
N ILE A 277 -1.84 0.67 16.27
CA ILE A 277 -2.88 -0.30 16.60
C ILE A 277 -2.71 -1.59 15.78
N PHE A 278 -2.47 -1.49 14.48
CA PHE A 278 -2.21 -2.68 13.64
C PHE A 278 -0.96 -3.42 14.11
N THR A 279 0.11 -2.71 14.48
CA THR A 279 1.33 -3.32 15.00
C THR A 279 1.05 -4.09 16.30
N LEU A 280 0.39 -3.46 17.27
CA LEU A 280 0.01 -4.10 18.54
C LEU A 280 -0.86 -5.34 18.31
N PHE A 281 -1.88 -5.21 17.47
CA PHE A 281 -2.76 -6.33 17.16
C PHE A 281 -2.01 -7.49 16.50
N ILE A 282 -1.16 -7.21 15.52
CA ILE A 282 -0.43 -8.26 14.80
C ILE A 282 0.57 -8.96 15.72
N VAL A 283 1.40 -8.18 16.41
CA VAL A 283 2.57 -8.68 17.14
C VAL A 283 2.18 -9.32 18.47
N ASP A 284 1.32 -8.67 19.26
CA ASP A 284 0.98 -9.15 20.60
C ASP A 284 -0.25 -10.05 20.62
N ILE A 285 -1.22 -9.83 19.73
CA ILE A 285 -2.48 -10.60 19.73
C ILE A 285 -2.42 -11.72 18.69
N TYR A 286 -2.34 -11.39 17.41
CA TYR A 286 -2.47 -12.38 16.33
C TYR A 286 -1.35 -13.42 16.33
N HIS A 287 -0.09 -13.00 16.42
CA HIS A 287 1.06 -13.92 16.44
C HIS A 287 1.06 -14.85 17.66
N ASN A 288 0.39 -14.47 18.75
CA ASN A 288 0.32 -15.24 20.00
C ASN A 288 -1.02 -15.95 20.22
N THR A 289 -1.96 -15.86 19.27
CA THR A 289 -3.26 -16.54 19.36
C THR A 289 -3.21 -17.90 18.67
N PRO A 290 -3.72 -18.99 19.28
CA PRO A 290 -3.81 -20.30 18.66
C PRO A 290 -4.50 -20.26 17.29
N HIS A 291 -3.88 -20.86 16.27
CA HIS A 291 -4.38 -20.80 14.91
C HIS A 291 -4.85 -22.19 14.42
N SER A 292 -6.09 -22.28 13.94
CA SER A 292 -6.67 -23.56 13.47
C SER A 292 -5.91 -24.16 12.28
N GLY A 293 -5.41 -23.31 11.38
CA GLY A 293 -4.54 -23.72 10.26
C GLY A 293 -3.15 -24.21 10.68
N LEU A 294 -2.81 -24.15 11.97
CA LEU A 294 -1.57 -24.65 12.58
C LEU A 294 -1.87 -25.69 13.66
N LYS A 295 -3.04 -26.34 13.62
CA LYS A 295 -3.47 -27.36 14.59
C LYS A 295 -3.45 -26.87 16.05
N GLY A 296 -3.70 -25.58 16.27
CA GLY A 296 -3.72 -24.95 17.60
C GLY A 296 -2.38 -24.36 18.05
N GLU A 297 -1.31 -24.50 17.28
CA GLU A 297 -0.07 -23.75 17.50
C GLU A 297 -0.28 -22.26 17.18
N THR A 298 0.44 -21.38 17.87
CA THR A 298 0.44 -19.93 17.57
C THR A 298 1.39 -19.64 16.41
N PRO A 299 1.14 -18.59 15.59
CA PRO A 299 2.05 -18.24 14.51
C PRO A 299 3.51 -18.03 14.97
N ALA A 300 3.72 -17.34 16.10
CA ALA A 300 5.05 -17.13 16.65
C ALA A 300 5.77 -18.44 17.02
N ASN A 301 5.05 -19.41 17.59
CA ASN A 301 5.63 -20.71 17.93
C ASN A 301 5.93 -21.53 16.68
N ALA A 302 5.03 -21.51 15.69
CA ALA A 302 5.26 -22.19 14.40
C ALA A 302 6.48 -21.62 13.69
N TRP A 303 6.68 -20.30 13.71
CA TRP A 303 7.89 -19.66 13.19
C TRP A 303 9.14 -20.17 13.91
N LYS A 304 9.17 -20.12 15.25
CA LYS A 304 10.32 -20.59 16.03
C LYS A 304 10.66 -22.05 15.75
N ARG A 305 9.64 -22.91 15.73
CA ARG A 305 9.79 -24.35 15.48
C ARG A 305 10.32 -24.62 14.08
N LEU A 306 9.65 -24.10 13.04
CA LEU A 306 10.04 -24.35 11.66
C LEU A 306 11.39 -23.72 11.31
N SER A 307 11.70 -22.54 11.86
CA SER A 307 13.03 -21.92 11.70
C SER A 307 14.14 -22.77 12.32
N ALA A 308 13.88 -23.43 13.46
CA ALA A 308 14.84 -24.31 14.10
C ALA A 308 14.98 -25.67 13.38
N GLU A 309 13.89 -26.19 12.81
CA GLU A 309 13.86 -27.48 12.12
C GLU A 309 14.46 -27.42 10.71
N GLN A 310 14.17 -26.36 9.94
CA GLN A 310 14.50 -26.25 8.51
C GLN A 310 15.55 -25.16 8.21
N GLY A 311 15.82 -24.27 9.15
CA GLY A 311 16.64 -23.08 8.93
C GLY A 311 15.84 -21.94 8.29
N LEU A 312 16.53 -20.81 8.08
CA LEU A 312 16.00 -19.63 7.40
C LEU A 312 16.97 -19.22 6.30
N THR A 313 16.44 -18.89 5.13
CA THR A 313 17.22 -18.20 4.10
C THR A 313 17.58 -16.82 4.65
N PRO A 314 18.89 -16.47 4.75
CA PRO A 314 19.29 -15.17 5.27
C PRO A 314 18.72 -14.05 4.40
N PRO A 315 18.39 -12.89 4.98
CA PRO A 315 17.96 -11.74 4.18
C PRO A 315 19.09 -11.29 3.26
N PRO A 316 18.77 -10.60 2.14
CA PRO A 316 19.78 -10.01 1.27
C PRO A 316 20.71 -9.09 2.07
N ASP A 317 21.99 -9.10 1.71
CA ASP A 317 22.99 -8.23 2.31
C ASP A 317 22.63 -6.74 2.09
N ALA A 318 23.25 -5.86 2.86
CA ALA A 318 22.88 -4.44 2.85
C ALA A 318 23.08 -3.76 1.47
N ASN A 319 24.07 -4.20 0.67
CA ASN A 319 24.30 -3.64 -0.65
C ASN A 319 23.28 -4.15 -1.66
N THR A 320 22.99 -5.46 -1.67
CA THR A 320 21.94 -6.04 -2.53
C THR A 320 20.58 -5.44 -2.20
N ARG A 321 20.22 -5.38 -0.91
CA ARG A 321 18.96 -4.78 -0.46
C ARG A 321 18.83 -3.31 -0.91
N ARG A 322 19.90 -2.52 -0.79
CA ARG A 322 19.89 -1.13 -1.28
C ARG A 322 19.83 -1.05 -2.80
N ALA A 323 20.53 -1.92 -3.53
CA ALA A 323 20.47 -1.96 -4.98
C ALA A 323 19.04 -2.21 -5.50
N VAL A 324 18.29 -3.07 -4.80
CA VAL A 324 16.90 -3.41 -5.13
C VAL A 324 15.91 -2.33 -4.69
N PHE A 325 15.91 -1.94 -3.41
CA PHE A 325 14.85 -1.08 -2.82
C PHE A 325 15.21 0.40 -2.71
N GLY A 326 16.46 0.76 -3.04
CA GLY A 326 16.95 2.13 -2.91
C GLY A 326 16.35 3.07 -3.95
N LEU A 327 16.19 4.33 -3.55
CA LEU A 327 15.71 5.40 -4.42
C LEU A 327 16.68 5.61 -5.59
N PRO A 328 16.21 5.48 -6.84
CA PRO A 328 17.06 5.57 -8.01
C PRO A 328 17.53 7.01 -8.24
N HIS A 329 18.83 7.18 -8.48
CA HIS A 329 19.44 8.43 -8.87
C HIS A 329 20.50 8.19 -9.95
N THR A 330 20.90 9.27 -10.61
CA THR A 330 21.92 9.22 -11.65
C THR A 330 22.81 10.46 -11.52
N ARG A 331 24.13 10.26 -11.43
CA ARG A 331 25.08 11.32 -11.09
C ARG A 331 26.39 11.18 -11.84
N LYS A 332 27.00 12.31 -12.18
CA LYS A 332 28.35 12.33 -12.76
C LYS A 332 29.39 11.97 -11.70
N LEU A 333 30.37 11.18 -12.11
CA LEU A 333 31.57 10.90 -11.34
C LEU A 333 32.52 12.10 -11.41
N ASP A 334 33.02 12.53 -10.26
CA ASP A 334 34.06 13.55 -10.14
C ASP A 334 35.26 13.05 -9.31
N ARG A 335 36.28 13.91 -9.16
CA ARG A 335 37.49 13.61 -8.38
C ARG A 335 37.24 13.36 -6.88
N HIS A 336 36.08 13.78 -6.37
CA HIS A 336 35.63 13.58 -4.99
C HIS A 336 34.64 12.40 -4.86
N GLY A 337 34.37 11.69 -5.98
CA GLY A 337 33.46 10.57 -6.06
C GLY A 337 32.11 10.97 -6.65
N VAL A 338 31.02 10.64 -5.97
CA VAL A 338 29.66 10.93 -6.42
C VAL A 338 28.92 11.74 -5.36
N ARG A 339 28.23 12.80 -5.77
CA ARG A 339 27.49 13.68 -4.86
C ARG A 339 25.98 13.48 -4.96
N VAL A 340 25.34 13.19 -3.83
CA VAL A 340 23.89 12.97 -3.70
C VAL A 340 23.39 13.69 -2.44
N CYS A 341 22.31 14.47 -2.54
CA CYS A 341 21.73 15.24 -1.42
C CYS A 341 22.76 16.12 -0.67
N GLY A 342 23.76 16.65 -1.38
CA GLY A 342 24.83 17.47 -0.78
C GLY A 342 25.96 16.67 -0.10
N ILE A 343 25.90 15.34 -0.11
CA ILE A 343 26.85 14.42 0.52
C ILE A 343 27.72 13.78 -0.56
N ASN A 344 29.03 13.73 -0.34
CA ASN A 344 29.97 13.04 -1.22
C ASN A 344 30.15 11.59 -0.77
N TYR A 345 30.15 10.67 -1.73
CA TYR A 345 30.34 9.24 -1.53
C TYR A 345 31.52 8.74 -2.36
N THR A 346 32.32 7.84 -1.78
CA THR A 346 33.51 7.28 -2.45
C THR A 346 33.69 5.79 -2.11
N CYS A 347 34.36 5.07 -3.00
CA CYS A 347 34.88 3.73 -2.77
C CYS A 347 36.05 3.46 -3.72
N PRO A 348 36.87 2.42 -3.45
CA PRO A 348 37.98 2.05 -4.34
C PRO A 348 37.55 1.82 -5.80
N ALA A 349 36.38 1.21 -6.03
CA ALA A 349 35.87 0.96 -7.38
C ALA A 349 35.53 2.25 -8.14
N LEU A 350 34.97 3.26 -7.47
CA LEU A 350 34.73 4.58 -8.09
C LEU A 350 36.03 5.31 -8.41
N GLN A 351 37.05 5.17 -7.57
CA GLN A 351 38.36 5.77 -7.81
C GLN A 351 39.06 5.11 -9.01
N ASP A 352 39.04 3.78 -9.10
CA ASP A 352 39.54 3.03 -10.24
C ASP A 352 38.76 3.37 -11.52
N ALA A 353 37.42 3.44 -11.45
CA ALA A 353 36.59 3.85 -12.58
C ALA A 353 36.94 5.27 -13.08
N PHE A 354 37.18 6.21 -12.16
CA PHE A 354 37.61 7.57 -12.51
C PHE A 354 38.98 7.56 -13.21
N LEU A 355 39.95 6.80 -12.67
CA LEU A 355 41.30 6.69 -13.24
C LEU A 355 41.30 6.03 -14.63
N ARG A 356 40.40 5.08 -14.88
CA ARG A 356 40.20 4.44 -16.19
C ARG A 356 39.45 5.33 -17.18
N GLY A 357 39.12 6.55 -16.81
CA GLY A 357 38.48 7.53 -17.68
C GLY A 357 37.00 7.23 -17.92
N LEU A 358 36.29 6.64 -16.94
CA LEU A 358 34.84 6.51 -17.01
C LEU A 358 34.21 7.91 -17.08
N THR A 359 33.86 8.33 -18.29
CA THR A 359 33.18 9.60 -18.56
C THR A 359 31.69 9.34 -18.72
N GLY A 360 30.88 9.76 -17.74
CA GLY A 360 29.44 9.58 -17.84
C GLY A 360 28.71 9.76 -16.52
N GLU A 361 27.40 9.55 -16.59
CA GLU A 361 26.56 9.44 -15.41
C GLU A 361 26.52 8.00 -14.92
N ILE A 362 26.59 7.82 -13.60
CA ILE A 362 26.53 6.55 -12.88
C ILE A 362 25.16 6.44 -12.23
N SER A 363 24.49 5.31 -12.46
CA SER A 363 23.26 4.96 -11.74
C SER A 363 23.60 4.56 -10.31
N LEU A 364 22.80 5.07 -9.37
CA LEU A 364 22.99 4.78 -7.95
C LEU A 364 21.65 4.60 -7.25
N ARG A 365 21.70 3.93 -6.11
CA ARG A 365 20.56 3.62 -5.24
C ARG A 365 20.86 4.14 -3.83
N LEU A 366 19.95 4.97 -3.33
CA LEU A 366 20.01 5.58 -2.02
C LEU A 366 19.02 4.89 -1.07
N ASP A 367 19.47 4.46 0.10
CA ASP A 367 18.56 4.00 1.15
C ASP A 367 18.04 5.21 1.93
N PRO A 368 16.72 5.50 1.94
CA PRO A 368 16.18 6.62 2.69
C PRO A 368 16.29 6.43 4.21
N GLU A 369 16.45 5.19 4.72
CA GLU A 369 16.58 4.91 6.14
C GLU A 369 18.03 5.06 6.64
N ASP A 370 19.04 4.97 5.75
CA ASP A 370 20.46 5.07 6.10
C ASP A 370 21.33 5.69 4.98
N LEU A 371 21.78 6.92 5.21
CA LEU A 371 22.68 7.69 4.34
C LEU A 371 24.17 7.32 4.50
N THR A 372 24.53 6.31 5.29
CA THR A 372 25.94 5.93 5.47
C THR A 372 26.57 5.47 4.15
N HIS A 373 25.79 4.75 3.34
CA HIS A 373 26.28 4.19 2.09
C HIS A 373 25.23 4.32 0.99
N ILE A 374 25.69 4.43 -0.24
CA ILE A 374 24.90 4.26 -1.47
C ILE A 374 25.38 3.04 -2.23
N SER A 375 24.56 2.51 -3.13
CA SER A 375 24.99 1.46 -4.06
C SER A 375 25.14 2.09 -5.44
N VAL A 376 26.31 1.97 -6.05
CA VAL A 376 26.63 2.52 -7.37
C VAL A 376 26.79 1.39 -8.37
N CYS A 377 26.23 1.54 -9.56
CA CYS A 377 26.35 0.54 -10.62
C CYS A 377 27.56 0.86 -11.50
N ILE A 378 28.57 -0.01 -11.48
CA ILE A 378 29.79 0.11 -12.28
C ILE A 378 29.92 -1.17 -13.10
N GLY A 379 29.87 -1.08 -14.43
CA GLY A 379 30.04 -2.24 -15.29
C GLY A 379 29.03 -3.37 -15.03
N HIS A 380 27.78 -3.02 -14.70
CA HIS A 380 26.68 -3.92 -14.32
C HIS A 380 26.77 -4.54 -12.92
N GLU A 381 27.78 -4.18 -12.12
CA GLU A 381 27.89 -4.61 -10.72
C GLU A 381 27.51 -3.48 -9.77
N TRP A 382 26.72 -3.81 -8.75
CA TRP A 382 26.38 -2.90 -7.67
C TRP A 382 27.45 -2.92 -6.58
N VAL A 383 28.13 -1.80 -6.37
CA VAL A 383 29.18 -1.65 -5.37
C VAL A 383 28.76 -0.65 -4.31
N SER A 384 29.04 -0.94 -3.04
CA SER A 384 28.76 -0.02 -1.93
C SER A 384 29.78 1.13 -1.91
N ALA A 385 29.30 2.37 -1.94
CA ALA A 385 30.09 3.57 -1.74
C ALA A 385 29.72 4.25 -0.42
N GLN A 386 30.72 4.60 0.38
CA GLN A 386 30.53 5.15 1.72
C GLN A 386 30.53 6.68 1.69
N ALA A 387 29.68 7.30 2.51
CA ALA A 387 29.68 8.73 2.72
C ALA A 387 31.03 9.19 3.29
N VAL A 388 31.64 10.18 2.66
CA VAL A 388 32.91 10.78 3.13
C VAL A 388 32.72 11.47 4.48
N PRO A 389 31.68 12.30 4.71
CA PRO A 389 31.49 12.95 6.00
C PRO A 389 30.91 11.96 7.02
N ARG A 390 31.63 11.72 8.12
CA ARG A 390 31.17 10.77 9.16
C ARG A 390 29.95 11.26 9.92
N ALA A 391 29.70 12.58 9.90
CA ALA A 391 28.56 13.18 10.58
C ALA A 391 27.21 12.65 10.07
N VAL A 392 27.14 12.20 8.81
CA VAL A 392 25.91 11.70 8.19
C VAL A 392 25.68 10.19 8.36
N TRP A 393 26.63 9.46 8.94
CA TRP A 393 26.50 8.01 9.09
C TRP A 393 25.37 7.64 10.04
N GLY A 394 24.46 6.80 9.55
CA GLY A 394 23.25 6.34 10.24
C GLY A 394 22.16 7.40 10.34
N LEU A 395 22.22 8.45 9.52
CA LEU A 395 21.10 9.38 9.36
C LEU A 395 20.13 8.85 8.32
N SER A 396 18.83 9.02 8.54
CA SER A 396 17.85 8.88 7.47
C SER A 396 17.84 10.12 6.57
N LEU A 397 17.24 10.00 5.39
CA LEU A 397 17.05 11.13 4.48
C LEU A 397 16.17 12.22 5.11
N ASP A 398 15.12 11.84 5.85
CA ASP A 398 14.23 12.78 6.55
C ASP A 398 14.97 13.55 7.66
N GLU A 399 15.81 12.85 8.44
CA GLU A 399 16.67 13.50 9.45
C GLU A 399 17.60 14.50 8.77
N TRP A 400 18.19 14.11 7.64
CA TRP A 400 19.10 14.97 6.90
C TRP A 400 18.40 16.20 6.32
N GLN A 401 17.22 16.04 5.72
CA GLN A 401 16.41 17.15 5.24
C GLN A 401 16.05 18.13 6.37
N SER A 402 15.64 17.60 7.53
CA SER A 402 15.29 18.41 8.71
C SER A 402 16.51 19.19 9.24
N ILE A 403 17.67 18.53 9.36
CA ILE A 403 18.93 19.17 9.75
C ILE A 403 19.26 20.30 8.78
N VAL A 404 19.22 20.04 7.47
CA VAL A 404 19.58 21.03 6.46
C VAL A 404 18.60 22.21 6.44
N GLN A 405 17.30 21.97 6.61
CA GLN A 405 16.30 23.04 6.73
C GLN A 405 16.55 23.93 7.96
N GLU A 406 16.81 23.33 9.13
CA GLU A 406 17.12 24.08 10.36
C GLU A 406 18.39 24.93 10.17
N LEU A 407 19.43 24.33 9.57
CA LEU A 407 20.70 25.01 9.36
C LEU A 407 20.59 26.13 8.33
N ARG A 408 19.88 25.95 7.22
CA ARG A 408 19.65 27.04 6.24
C ARG A 408 18.85 28.19 6.81
N THR A 409 17.92 27.92 7.71
CA THR A 409 17.13 28.97 8.37
C THR A 409 18.01 29.82 9.28
N ARG A 410 18.96 29.19 10.01
CA ARG A 410 19.88 29.87 10.94
C ARG A 410 21.10 30.49 10.27
N PHE A 411 21.63 29.87 9.23
CA PHE A 411 22.91 30.22 8.59
C PHE A 411 22.72 30.53 7.10
N LYS A 412 21.73 31.38 6.77
CA LYS A 412 21.33 31.75 5.38
C LYS A 412 22.50 32.12 4.44
N SER A 413 23.65 32.52 4.96
CA SER A 413 24.84 32.96 4.22
C SER A 413 25.97 31.93 4.11
N GLU A 414 25.90 30.78 4.78
CA GLU A 414 26.99 29.79 4.79
C GLU A 414 26.72 28.64 3.80
N ALA A 415 27.57 28.53 2.77
CA ALA A 415 27.49 27.46 1.77
C ALA A 415 28.12 26.12 2.24
N VAL A 416 28.97 26.17 3.25
CA VAL A 416 29.71 25.02 3.79
C VAL A 416 29.29 24.79 5.23
N LEU A 417 28.68 23.63 5.50
CA LEU A 417 28.34 23.21 6.86
C LEU A 417 29.49 22.45 7.50
N SER A 418 29.77 22.77 8.77
CA SER A 418 30.76 22.04 9.55
C SER A 418 30.19 20.76 10.16
N GLU A 419 31.01 19.71 10.22
CA GLU A 419 30.59 18.42 10.78
C GLU A 419 30.15 18.50 12.25
N GLU A 420 30.74 19.40 13.04
CA GLU A 420 30.38 19.57 14.45
C GLU A 420 28.96 20.11 14.63
N ILE A 421 28.55 21.03 13.76
CA ILE A 421 27.19 21.60 13.77
C ILE A 421 26.16 20.51 13.46
N ILE A 422 26.41 19.70 12.42
CA ILE A 422 25.55 18.56 12.04
C ILE A 422 25.45 17.56 13.20
N ARG A 423 26.58 17.24 13.86
CA ARG A 423 26.60 16.33 15.01
C ARG A 423 25.77 16.83 16.19
N LYS A 424 25.79 18.14 16.47
CA LYS A 424 24.97 18.77 17.52
C LYS A 424 23.48 18.76 17.17
N ALA A 425 23.13 19.11 15.92
CA ALA A 425 21.74 19.07 15.45
C ALA A 425 21.16 17.64 15.51
N ARG A 426 21.95 16.64 15.08
CA ARG A 426 21.60 15.21 15.17
C ARG A 426 21.23 14.78 16.59
N LYS A 427 22.02 15.17 17.61
CA LYS A 427 21.70 14.82 19.00
C LYS A 427 20.35 15.37 19.45
N LYS A 428 20.00 16.59 19.03
CA LYS A 428 18.70 17.21 19.35
C LYS A 428 17.54 16.50 18.65
N ILE A 429 17.66 16.26 17.35
CA ILE A 429 16.59 15.64 16.55
C ILE A 429 16.33 14.19 16.97
N ARG A 430 17.36 13.42 17.33
CA ARG A 430 17.18 12.04 17.85
C ARG A 430 16.47 11.99 19.20
N ALA A 431 16.66 13.01 20.06
CA ALA A 431 15.99 13.07 21.35
C ALA A 431 14.47 13.33 21.22
N ILE A 432 14.03 13.92 20.11
CA ILE A 432 12.64 14.35 19.90
C ILE A 432 11.81 13.28 19.15
N ASP A 433 12.44 12.48 18.27
CA ASP A 433 11.71 11.90 17.13
C ASP A 433 12.01 10.39 16.86
N ALA A 434 12.63 9.67 17.81
CA ALA A 434 12.98 8.25 17.60
C ALA A 434 11.77 7.32 17.40
N ARG A 435 10.67 7.55 18.14
CA ARG A 435 9.45 6.73 18.07
C ARG A 435 8.69 6.94 16.76
N ALA A 436 8.43 8.19 16.38
CA ALA A 436 7.67 8.53 15.18
C ALA A 436 8.34 7.97 13.90
N ARG A 437 9.68 7.97 13.84
CA ARG A 437 10.43 7.39 12.71
C ARG A 437 10.17 5.91 12.47
N GLN A 438 10.11 5.12 13.55
CA GLN A 438 9.89 3.70 13.40
C GLN A 438 8.48 3.41 12.88
N LEU A 439 7.49 4.16 13.34
CA LEU A 439 6.11 4.03 12.87
C LEU A 439 5.93 4.51 11.41
N ARG A 440 6.69 5.51 10.95
CA ARG A 440 6.68 5.97 9.55
C ARG A 440 6.98 4.87 8.52
N ARG A 441 7.69 3.81 8.90
CA ARG A 441 8.03 2.68 8.02
C ARG A 441 6.81 1.87 7.57
N VAL A 442 5.65 2.03 8.23
CA VAL A 442 4.39 1.35 7.89
C VAL A 442 3.24 2.33 7.60
N GLN A 443 3.55 3.61 7.44
CA GLN A 443 2.58 4.69 7.21
C GLN A 443 2.55 5.17 5.75
N PRO A 444 1.52 5.95 5.36
CA PRO A 444 1.41 6.49 4.01
C PRO A 444 2.60 7.40 3.65
N THR A 445 3.13 7.22 2.44
CA THR A 445 4.23 8.04 1.93
C THR A 445 3.72 9.43 1.51
N LYS A 446 4.33 10.51 2.02
CA LYS A 446 4.06 11.89 1.54
C LYS A 446 4.91 12.31 0.34
N VAL A 447 5.89 11.52 -0.05
CA VAL A 447 6.90 11.90 -1.03
C VAL A 447 6.64 11.19 -2.35
N ALA A 448 6.18 11.94 -3.36
CA ALA A 448 6.24 11.51 -4.76
C ALA A 448 7.69 11.61 -5.28
N ASP A 449 8.11 10.75 -6.19
CA ASP A 449 9.49 10.74 -6.75
C ASP A 449 9.95 12.11 -7.30
N GLY A 450 9.02 12.90 -7.85
CA GLY A 450 9.31 14.26 -8.29
C GLY A 450 9.59 15.26 -7.15
N ALA A 451 9.08 15.01 -5.95
CA ALA A 451 9.29 15.85 -4.77
C ALA A 451 10.72 15.72 -4.22
N LEU A 452 11.34 14.53 -4.31
CA LEU A 452 12.73 14.28 -3.92
C LEU A 452 13.72 15.10 -4.77
N LEU A 453 13.56 15.08 -6.10
CA LEU A 453 14.41 15.86 -7.01
C LEU A 453 14.19 17.38 -6.83
N ARG A 454 12.97 17.81 -6.53
CA ARG A 454 12.68 19.22 -6.18
C ARG A 454 13.30 19.61 -4.85
N ALA A 455 13.12 18.78 -3.82
CA ALA A 455 13.72 18.97 -2.51
C ALA A 455 15.24 19.01 -2.61
N GLU A 456 15.86 18.20 -3.47
CA GLU A 456 17.30 18.26 -3.68
C GLU A 456 17.75 19.55 -4.37
N LYS A 457 17.05 20.00 -5.40
CA LYS A 457 17.32 21.28 -6.07
C LYS A 457 17.07 22.49 -5.16
N GLN A 458 16.13 22.40 -4.22
CA GLN A 458 15.78 23.51 -3.33
C GLN A 458 16.58 23.50 -2.02
N LEU A 459 16.70 22.35 -1.35
CA LEU A 459 17.32 22.19 -0.03
C LEU A 459 18.81 21.84 -0.08
N PHE A 460 19.29 21.17 -1.13
CA PHE A 460 20.67 20.67 -1.16
C PHE A 460 21.56 21.39 -2.19
N LEU A 461 21.00 22.24 -3.05
CA LEU A 461 21.76 23.01 -4.03
C LEU A 461 22.80 23.91 -3.36
N GLY A 462 24.07 23.76 -3.74
CA GLY A 462 25.19 24.51 -3.18
C GLY A 462 25.70 24.03 -1.82
N LEU A 463 25.02 23.08 -1.16
CA LEU A 463 25.39 22.60 0.18
C LEU A 463 26.60 21.67 0.15
N ARG A 464 27.70 22.02 0.80
CA ARG A 464 28.86 21.13 0.98
C ARG A 464 29.14 20.88 2.46
N ILE A 465 29.50 19.65 2.81
CA ILE A 465 29.93 19.29 4.17
C ILE A 465 31.45 19.16 4.19
N GLY A 466 32.12 19.85 5.10
CA GLY A 466 33.57 19.83 5.23
C GLY A 466 34.05 19.75 6.68
N PRO A 467 35.31 19.33 6.90
CA PRO A 467 35.93 19.35 8.23
C PRO A 467 36.05 20.79 8.75
N ASP A 468 35.99 20.98 10.06
CA ASP A 468 36.10 22.30 10.70
C ASP A 468 37.36 23.04 10.22
N LYS A 469 37.19 24.33 9.91
CA LYS A 469 38.18 25.26 9.29
C LYS A 469 38.32 25.22 7.76
N THR A 470 37.48 24.47 7.04
CA THR A 470 37.33 24.61 5.57
C THR A 470 36.21 25.54 5.13
N ALA A 471 35.64 26.33 6.06
CA ALA A 471 34.86 27.51 5.74
C ALA A 471 35.76 28.60 5.13
N ALA A 472 36.42 28.27 4.02
CA ALA A 472 36.94 29.27 3.12
C ALA A 472 35.72 29.94 2.50
N THR A 473 35.51 31.21 2.88
CA THR A 473 34.89 32.20 2.01
C THR A 473 35.57 32.10 0.64
N GLY A 474 34.97 31.35 -0.27
CA GLY A 474 35.61 30.97 -1.52
C GLY A 474 34.57 30.70 -2.59
N ASP A 475 34.34 31.72 -3.40
CA ASP A 475 33.59 31.70 -4.66
C ASP A 475 34.19 30.62 -5.59
N LEU A 476 33.68 29.39 -5.49
CA LEU A 476 34.09 28.24 -6.32
C LEU A 476 32.86 27.48 -6.79
N ASP A 477 32.00 28.19 -7.52
CA ASP A 477 31.14 27.70 -8.61
C ASP A 477 30.58 28.91 -9.38
N GLN A 478 31.44 29.68 -10.04
CA GLN A 478 30.99 30.46 -11.19
C GLN A 478 31.10 29.56 -12.44
N PRO A 479 29.98 29.09 -13.03
CA PRO A 479 30.03 28.61 -14.40
C PRO A 479 30.48 29.79 -15.26
N LYS A 480 31.64 29.66 -15.93
CA LYS A 480 32.09 30.64 -16.92
C LYS A 480 30.98 30.84 -17.94
N GLY A 481 30.36 32.02 -17.91
CA GLY A 481 29.43 32.48 -18.94
C GLY A 481 27.94 32.32 -18.64
N ARG A 482 27.41 33.02 -17.64
CA ARG A 482 26.05 33.61 -17.66
C ARG A 482 26.05 34.87 -16.79
N LYS A 483 25.74 36.03 -17.37
CA LYS A 483 25.54 37.28 -16.61
C LYS A 483 24.43 37.04 -15.57
N ARG A 484 24.68 37.39 -14.30
CA ARG A 484 23.64 37.43 -13.27
C ARG A 484 22.56 38.44 -13.69
N PRO A 485 21.26 38.13 -13.60
CA PRO A 485 20.22 39.16 -13.63
C PRO A 485 20.41 40.06 -12.40
N GLY A 486 20.23 41.37 -12.56
CA GLY A 486 20.28 42.33 -11.47
C GLY A 486 19.11 42.16 -10.48
N PRO A 487 19.11 42.87 -9.34
CA PRO A 487 18.17 42.64 -8.24
C PRO A 487 16.69 42.95 -8.53
N ASP A 488 16.33 43.45 -9.71
CA ASP A 488 14.98 43.96 -9.99
C ASP A 488 14.11 43.06 -10.89
N ASP A 489 14.56 41.87 -11.28
CA ASP A 489 13.89 41.10 -12.35
C ASP A 489 13.15 39.82 -11.91
N LEU A 490 12.80 39.69 -10.63
CA LEU A 490 12.10 38.49 -10.09
C LEU A 490 10.61 38.70 -9.79
N LEU A 491 10.03 39.85 -10.17
CA LEU A 491 8.59 40.13 -9.97
C LEU A 491 7.88 40.82 -11.17
N GLY A 492 8.55 41.04 -12.30
CA GLY A 492 7.97 41.77 -13.44
C GLY A 492 6.90 41.01 -14.23
N ASP A 493 6.94 39.68 -14.28
CA ASP A 493 6.13 38.89 -15.22
C ASP A 493 4.85 38.27 -14.64
N VAL A 494 4.46 38.65 -13.41
CA VAL A 494 3.25 38.10 -12.75
C VAL A 494 2.18 39.16 -12.46
N ILE A 495 2.40 40.42 -12.84
CA ILE A 495 1.36 41.47 -12.79
C ILE A 495 1.26 42.12 -14.16
N LYS A 496 0.15 41.90 -14.87
CA LYS A 496 -0.22 42.72 -16.03
C LYS A 496 -0.37 44.17 -15.57
N SER A 497 0.56 45.03 -15.93
CA SER A 497 0.46 46.46 -15.73
C SER A 497 -0.70 46.99 -16.58
N ASN A 498 -1.65 47.65 -15.91
CA ASN A 498 -2.61 48.53 -16.56
C ASN A 498 -1.84 49.65 -17.29
N THR A 499 -2.29 49.92 -18.51
CA THR A 499 -1.87 51.00 -19.41
C THR A 499 -1.70 52.35 -18.69
N PRO A 500 -0.66 53.14 -18.99
CA PRO A 500 -0.58 54.50 -18.47
C PRO A 500 -1.61 55.40 -19.18
N VAL A 501 -2.60 55.87 -18.43
CA VAL A 501 -3.46 56.99 -18.84
C VAL A 501 -2.69 58.29 -18.58
N GLY A 502 -2.50 59.08 -19.63
CA GLY A 502 -1.85 60.39 -19.59
C GLY A 502 -2.61 61.42 -18.75
N PRO A 503 -2.02 62.61 -18.53
CA PRO A 503 -2.59 63.62 -17.64
C PRO A 503 -3.91 64.17 -18.19
N ALA A 504 -4.88 64.34 -17.28
CA ALA A 504 -6.22 64.82 -17.55
C ALA A 504 -6.22 66.23 -18.17
N PRO A 505 -7.02 66.48 -19.24
CA PRO A 505 -7.37 67.82 -19.64
C PRO A 505 -8.54 68.36 -18.79
N THR A 506 -8.42 69.65 -18.48
CA THR A 506 -9.40 70.51 -17.82
C THR A 506 -10.78 70.46 -18.48
N GLY A 507 -11.81 70.13 -17.70
CA GLY A 507 -13.22 70.20 -18.12
C GLY A 507 -13.92 71.44 -17.55
N SER A 508 -14.40 72.29 -18.47
CA SER A 508 -15.34 73.38 -18.23
C SER A 508 -16.72 72.86 -17.82
N ALA A 509 -17.42 73.67 -17.01
CA ALA A 509 -18.73 73.45 -16.42
C ALA A 509 -19.89 73.17 -17.39
N ALA A 510 -20.85 72.35 -16.96
CA ALA A 510 -22.29 72.52 -17.13
C ALA A 510 -23.07 71.58 -16.18
N THR A 511 -24.23 72.06 -15.73
CA THR A 511 -25.06 71.61 -14.59
C THR A 511 -26.20 70.63 -15.02
N PRO A 512 -27.18 70.22 -14.16
CA PRO A 512 -27.42 68.82 -13.77
C PRO A 512 -28.79 68.24 -14.22
N SER A 513 -29.05 66.96 -13.91
CA SER A 513 -30.43 66.46 -13.73
C SER A 513 -30.51 65.21 -12.83
N THR A 514 -31.22 65.39 -11.72
CA THR A 514 -32.02 64.45 -10.91
C THR A 514 -32.51 63.17 -11.60
N THR A 515 -32.46 62.02 -10.91
CA THR A 515 -33.62 61.40 -10.24
C THR A 515 -33.23 60.09 -9.54
N ASP A 516 -33.83 59.89 -8.36
CA ASP A 516 -33.95 58.62 -7.64
C ASP A 516 -34.60 57.53 -8.52
N GLU A 517 -34.23 56.27 -8.30
CA GLU A 517 -35.19 55.23 -7.92
C GLU A 517 -34.49 53.90 -7.59
N GLU A 518 -34.87 53.36 -6.44
CA GLU A 518 -34.72 51.97 -6.01
C GLU A 518 -35.21 50.99 -7.10
N TRP A 519 -34.72 49.76 -7.10
CA TRP A 519 -35.51 48.56 -6.74
C TRP A 519 -34.71 47.28 -7.01
N ASP A 520 -34.73 46.44 -5.98
CA ASP A 520 -34.36 45.03 -5.91
C ASP A 520 -34.90 44.21 -7.10
N PHE A 521 -34.23 43.10 -7.44
CA PHE A 521 -34.79 41.75 -7.33
C PHE A 521 -33.80 40.68 -7.78
N ASN A 522 -33.69 39.64 -6.94
CA ASN A 522 -33.11 38.33 -7.21
C ASN A 522 -33.56 37.70 -8.52
N ASP A 523 -32.69 36.87 -9.11
CA ASP A 523 -32.92 35.42 -9.23
C ASP A 523 -31.58 34.66 -9.22
#